data_AF-A0A4U2FDF4-F1
#
_entry.id   AF-A0A4U2FDF4-F1
#
_cell.length_a   1.000
_cell.length_b   1.000
_cell.length_c   1.000
_cell.angle_alpha   90.00
_cell.angle_beta   90.00
_cell.angle_gamma   90.00
#
_symmetry.space_group_name_H-M   'P 1'
#
loop_
_entity.id
_entity.type
_entity.pdbx_description
1 polymer ?
#
loop_
_entity_poly.entity_id
_entity_poly.type
_entity_poly.pdbx_seq_one_letter_code
_entity_poly.pdbx_strand_id
1 'polypeptide(L)'
;METKQLETRANFKGKGNEYFGIWIVNILLSVITLGIYSAWAKVRNKRYFYGNTFIGSDSFEYHGKPIQILKGRIIALICVVAWGVSNQFAPQVALVLLLVFFALLPLLSRSNARFDSAMTSFRNVHFSFHGTVSGAYWAILGRGLVVGVGVFTAIMAIIFTMQMNMIAGGIAILISIPSYVYLQSWLLAGIANYFSNGYRYGDRQFKADYQDGFYFKVYLTSMIVWLLVSIVAVLALFSAVGFNMINNPESLSEIANNGSLTSMIVAYYFAFIVMSIAIAAYIQVKIRNYTFSKLVLEGKENEADSTLSFASTLTIKSYMLLVLTNFLLQVITLGLARPWVMVRTMNYLSENTYVQGNLDLLVANDQPSDVESAISEEIAQAFNVDLGIG
;
A
#
# COMPACT_ATOMS: atom_id res chain seq x y z
N MET A 1 -9.82 -38.76 -9.16
CA MET A 1 -8.37 -38.54 -9.17
C MET A 1 -8.15 -37.10 -8.74
N GLU A 2 -7.76 -36.88 -7.49
CA GLU A 2 -7.33 -35.55 -7.02
C GLU A 2 -6.02 -35.23 -7.73
N THR A 3 -6.05 -34.35 -8.72
CA THR A 3 -4.85 -33.73 -9.27
C THR A 3 -4.18 -32.99 -8.13
N LYS A 4 -3.13 -33.60 -7.59
CA LYS A 4 -2.24 -32.99 -6.59
C LYS A 4 -1.61 -31.79 -7.28
N GLN A 5 -2.25 -30.61 -7.18
CA GLN A 5 -1.74 -29.38 -7.75
C GLN A 5 -0.33 -29.20 -7.19
N LEU A 6 0.67 -29.13 -8.08
CA LEU A 6 2.04 -28.90 -7.66
C LEU A 6 2.08 -27.51 -7.01
N GLU A 7 2.25 -27.47 -5.69
CA GLU A 7 2.34 -26.23 -4.94
C GLU A 7 3.81 -25.89 -4.70
N THR A 8 4.26 -24.78 -5.29
CA THR A 8 5.61 -24.26 -5.05
C THR A 8 5.53 -23.04 -4.15
N ARG A 9 6.14 -23.15 -2.97
CA ARG A 9 6.24 -22.07 -1.99
C ARG A 9 7.32 -21.06 -2.42
N ALA A 10 7.03 -19.77 -2.31
CA ALA A 10 8.07 -18.75 -2.41
C ALA A 10 8.98 -18.78 -1.17
N ASN A 11 10.27 -18.52 -1.34
CA ASN A 11 11.25 -18.55 -0.26
C ASN A 11 12.13 -17.30 -0.33
N PHE A 12 12.38 -16.66 0.80
CA PHE A 12 13.32 -15.55 0.90
C PHE A 12 14.57 -16.02 1.66
N LYS A 13 15.75 -15.86 1.07
CA LYS A 13 17.03 -16.30 1.65
C LYS A 13 17.87 -15.18 2.25
N GLY A 14 17.39 -13.93 2.18
CA GLY A 14 18.12 -12.76 2.66
C GLY A 14 18.25 -12.71 4.19
N LYS A 15 19.36 -12.15 4.67
CA LYS A 15 19.71 -12.08 6.09
C LYS A 15 19.76 -10.63 6.59
N GLY A 16 19.23 -10.40 7.80
CA GLY A 16 19.17 -9.06 8.40
C GLY A 16 20.54 -8.39 8.56
N ASN A 17 21.56 -9.14 9.00
CA ASN A 17 22.90 -8.60 9.22
C ASN A 17 23.61 -8.21 7.91
N GLU A 18 23.42 -9.02 6.86
CA GLU A 18 23.95 -8.73 5.52
C GLU A 18 23.29 -7.47 4.95
N TYR A 19 21.96 -7.41 5.03
CA TYR A 19 21.21 -6.26 4.55
C TYR A 19 21.48 -4.99 5.38
N PHE A 20 21.75 -5.12 6.69
CA PHE A 20 22.13 -3.98 7.54
C PHE A 20 23.40 -3.29 7.02
N GLY A 21 24.43 -4.05 6.62
CA GLY A 21 25.64 -3.51 6.04
C GLY A 21 25.39 -2.74 4.73
N ILE A 22 24.50 -3.25 3.87
CA ILE A 22 24.08 -2.54 2.65
C ILE A 22 23.32 -1.26 3.01
N TRP A 23 22.39 -1.35 3.93
CA TRP A 23 21.50 -0.26 4.32
C TRP A 23 22.24 0.91 4.97
N ILE A 24 23.16 0.65 5.91
CA ILE A 24 23.88 1.71 6.61
C ILE A 24 24.80 2.48 5.65
N VAL A 25 25.50 1.77 4.76
CA VAL A 25 26.33 2.38 3.71
C VAL A 25 25.46 3.23 2.78
N ASN A 26 24.29 2.72 2.41
CA ASN A 26 23.35 3.45 1.57
C ASN A 26 22.85 4.74 2.23
N ILE A 27 22.58 4.71 3.54
CA ILE A 27 22.18 5.90 4.29
C ILE A 27 23.33 6.90 4.36
N LEU A 28 24.53 6.47 4.76
CA LEU A 28 25.69 7.35 4.90
C LEU A 28 26.00 8.06 3.57
N LEU A 29 26.05 7.31 2.48
CA LEU A 29 26.28 7.88 1.14
C LEU A 29 25.13 8.79 0.70
N SER A 30 23.88 8.45 1.02
CA SER A 30 22.73 9.32 0.71
C SER A 30 22.80 10.64 1.48
N VAL A 31 23.22 10.63 2.75
CA VAL A 31 23.38 11.85 3.55
C VAL A 31 24.55 12.70 3.03
N ILE A 32 25.71 12.09 2.81
CA ILE A 32 26.92 12.78 2.33
C ILE A 32 26.70 13.43 0.95
N THR A 33 25.89 12.80 0.10
CA THR A 33 25.58 13.31 -1.25
C THR A 33 24.29 14.13 -1.31
N LEU A 34 23.76 14.60 -0.17
CA LEU A 34 22.53 15.41 -0.07
C LEU A 34 21.34 14.77 -0.82
N GLY A 35 21.21 13.45 -0.73
CA GLY A 35 20.13 12.67 -1.31
C GLY A 35 20.41 12.17 -2.73
N ILE A 36 21.49 12.57 -3.41
CA ILE A 36 21.77 12.13 -4.79
C ILE A 36 21.99 10.61 -4.84
N TYR A 37 22.81 10.06 -3.92
CA TYR A 37 23.12 8.63 -3.87
C TYR A 37 21.88 7.74 -3.60
N SER A 38 20.77 8.33 -3.12
CA SER A 38 19.54 7.57 -2.86
C SER A 38 19.01 6.83 -4.09
N ALA A 39 19.38 7.23 -5.32
CA ALA A 39 19.01 6.53 -6.55
C ALA A 39 19.73 5.19 -6.68
N TRP A 40 21.03 5.15 -6.37
CA TRP A 40 21.83 3.93 -6.30
C TRP A 40 21.41 3.05 -5.14
N ALA A 41 21.09 3.65 -3.98
CA ALA A 41 20.55 2.94 -2.84
C ALA A 41 19.25 2.18 -3.19
N LYS A 42 18.32 2.81 -3.93
CA LYS A 42 17.06 2.16 -4.37
C LYS A 42 17.35 0.92 -5.22
N VAL A 43 18.23 1.02 -6.21
CA VAL A 43 18.60 -0.12 -7.07
C VAL A 43 19.29 -1.23 -6.29
N ARG A 44 20.25 -0.90 -5.41
CA ARG A 44 20.97 -1.89 -4.60
C ARG A 44 20.04 -2.64 -3.66
N ASN A 45 19.08 -1.95 -3.05
CA ASN A 45 18.06 -2.58 -2.22
C ASN A 45 17.16 -3.52 -3.04
N LYS A 46 16.63 -3.06 -4.20
CA LYS A 46 15.81 -3.91 -5.07
C LYS A 46 16.56 -5.17 -5.52
N ARG A 47 17.81 -5.04 -5.98
CA ARG A 47 18.66 -6.19 -6.35
C ARG A 47 18.86 -7.17 -5.20
N TYR A 48 19.09 -6.66 -3.98
CA TYR A 48 19.23 -7.51 -2.80
C TYR A 48 17.95 -8.30 -2.51
N PHE A 49 16.79 -7.65 -2.46
CA PHE A 49 15.55 -8.36 -2.15
C PHE A 49 15.13 -9.32 -3.26
N TYR A 50 15.18 -8.89 -4.53
CA TYR A 50 14.74 -9.70 -5.66
C TYR A 50 15.64 -10.93 -5.84
N GLY A 51 16.96 -10.75 -5.81
CA GLY A 51 17.93 -11.84 -5.92
C GLY A 51 17.90 -12.82 -4.74
N ASN A 52 17.27 -12.44 -3.62
CA ASN A 52 17.06 -13.32 -2.48
C ASN A 52 15.63 -13.90 -2.41
N THR A 53 14.73 -13.52 -3.30
CA THR A 53 13.37 -14.10 -3.41
C THR A 53 13.36 -15.18 -4.48
N PHE A 54 13.01 -16.39 -4.07
CA PHE A 54 13.00 -17.59 -4.91
C PHE A 54 11.58 -18.14 -5.07
N ILE A 55 11.29 -18.69 -6.24
CA ILE A 55 10.14 -19.57 -6.49
C ILE A 55 10.71 -20.83 -7.13
N GLY A 56 10.61 -21.97 -6.43
CA GLY A 56 11.33 -23.18 -6.83
C GLY A 56 12.85 -22.98 -6.68
N SER A 57 13.60 -23.25 -7.75
CA SER A 57 15.06 -23.10 -7.79
C SER A 57 15.55 -21.70 -8.20
N ASP A 58 14.68 -20.91 -8.83
CA ASP A 58 15.08 -19.68 -9.51
C ASP A 58 14.74 -18.44 -8.68
N SER A 59 15.61 -17.43 -8.73
CA SER A 59 15.40 -16.13 -8.10
C SER A 59 14.87 -15.10 -9.08
N PHE A 60 14.26 -14.04 -8.54
CA PHE A 60 13.99 -12.83 -9.33
C PHE A 60 15.26 -12.02 -9.54
N GLU A 61 15.29 -11.25 -10.62
CA GLU A 61 16.38 -10.32 -10.91
C GLU A 61 15.84 -8.91 -11.15
N TYR A 62 16.68 -7.91 -10.86
CA TYR A 62 16.34 -6.50 -11.05
C TYR A 62 17.39 -5.76 -11.87
N HIS A 63 16.99 -5.33 -13.06
CA HIS A 63 17.85 -4.75 -14.12
C HIS A 63 17.82 -3.21 -14.15
N GLY A 64 17.16 -2.57 -13.19
CA GLY A 64 17.06 -1.11 -13.14
C GLY A 64 18.42 -0.41 -13.03
N LYS A 65 18.56 0.73 -13.74
CA LYS A 65 19.76 1.56 -13.73
C LYS A 65 19.54 2.79 -12.83
N PRO A 66 20.47 3.09 -11.89
CA PRO A 66 20.32 4.22 -10.97
C PRO A 66 20.12 5.58 -11.65
N ILE A 67 20.76 5.80 -12.81
CA ILE A 67 20.71 7.08 -13.52
C ILE A 67 19.31 7.44 -14.02
N GLN A 68 18.50 6.44 -14.39
CA GLN A 68 17.11 6.66 -14.82
C GLN A 68 16.25 7.16 -13.65
N ILE A 69 16.47 6.61 -12.45
CA ILE A 69 15.77 7.02 -11.23
C ILE A 69 16.22 8.43 -10.80
N LEU A 70 17.51 8.76 -10.97
CA LEU A 70 18.05 10.07 -10.60
C LEU A 70 17.45 11.19 -11.45
N LYS A 71 17.38 11.03 -12.77
CA LYS A 71 16.79 12.04 -13.66
C LYS A 71 15.34 12.37 -13.27
N GLY A 72 14.56 11.33 -12.97
CA GLY A 72 13.22 11.47 -12.42
C GLY A 72 13.17 12.35 -11.19
N ARG A 73 14.04 12.07 -10.21
CA ARG A 73 14.12 12.83 -8.95
C ARG A 73 14.53 14.28 -9.15
N ILE A 74 15.40 14.55 -10.11
CA ILE A 74 15.76 15.92 -10.48
C ILE A 74 14.53 16.65 -11.02
N ILE A 75 13.75 16.03 -11.91
CA ILE A 75 12.52 16.64 -12.43
C ILE A 75 11.51 16.87 -11.30
N ALA A 76 11.30 15.89 -10.42
CA ALA A 76 10.41 16.05 -9.28
C ALA A 76 10.86 17.19 -8.34
N LEU A 77 12.16 17.30 -8.07
CA LEU A 77 12.72 18.40 -7.29
C LEU A 77 12.44 19.75 -7.95
N ILE A 78 12.63 19.86 -9.27
CA ILE A 78 12.32 21.08 -10.02
C ILE A 78 10.83 21.42 -9.89
N CYS A 79 9.94 20.44 -10.05
CA CYS A 79 8.49 20.66 -9.90
C CYS A 79 8.11 21.13 -8.48
N VAL A 80 8.70 20.54 -7.44
CA VAL A 80 8.45 20.93 -6.05
C VAL A 80 8.97 22.34 -5.76
N VAL A 81 10.17 22.67 -6.24
CA VAL A 81 10.73 24.02 -6.10
C VAL A 81 9.87 25.05 -6.86
N ALA A 82 9.47 24.74 -8.09
CA ALA A 82 8.59 25.60 -8.88
C ALA A 82 7.25 25.83 -8.19
N TRP A 83 6.66 24.78 -7.61
CA TRP A 83 5.44 24.89 -6.81
C TRP A 83 5.65 25.76 -5.56
N GLY A 84 6.72 25.52 -4.80
CA GLY A 84 7.04 26.27 -3.58
C GLY A 84 7.27 27.76 -3.84
N VAL A 85 8.01 28.09 -4.90
CA VAL A 85 8.21 29.48 -5.36
C VAL A 85 6.89 30.10 -5.80
N SER A 86 6.12 29.39 -6.63
CA SER A 86 4.80 29.86 -7.08
C SER A 86 3.87 30.12 -5.91
N ASN A 87 3.92 29.30 -4.85
CA ASN A 87 3.06 29.46 -3.68
C ASN A 87 3.36 30.75 -2.90
N GLN A 88 4.59 31.26 -2.96
CA GLN A 88 4.98 32.52 -2.32
C GLN A 88 4.58 33.76 -3.13
N PHE A 89 4.70 33.71 -4.46
CA PHE A 89 4.51 34.89 -5.33
C PHE A 89 3.14 34.93 -6.03
N ALA A 90 2.58 33.77 -6.38
CA ALA A 90 1.34 33.64 -7.12
C ALA A 90 0.56 32.39 -6.65
N PRO A 91 -0.14 32.45 -5.50
CA PRO A 91 -0.84 31.30 -4.93
C PRO A 91 -1.83 30.63 -5.88
N GLN A 92 -2.43 31.40 -6.79
CA GLN A 92 -3.33 30.88 -7.84
C GLN A 92 -2.58 29.95 -8.82
N VAL A 93 -1.35 30.30 -9.21
CA VAL A 93 -0.50 29.45 -10.06
C VAL A 93 -0.10 28.18 -9.31
N ALA A 94 0.23 28.28 -8.02
CA ALA A 94 0.53 27.10 -7.20
C ALA A 94 -0.65 26.13 -7.11
N LEU A 95 -1.87 26.65 -7.01
CA LEU A 95 -3.09 25.84 -7.03
C LEU A 95 -3.29 25.14 -8.39
N VAL A 96 -3.07 25.83 -9.50
CA VAL A 96 -3.11 25.21 -10.84
C VAL A 96 -2.05 24.12 -10.98
N LEU A 97 -0.81 24.38 -10.53
CA LEU A 97 0.26 23.38 -10.54
C LEU A 97 -0.09 22.14 -9.71
N LEU A 98 -0.72 22.33 -8.55
CA LEU A 98 -1.20 21.23 -7.71
C LEU A 98 -2.28 20.41 -8.42
N LEU A 99 -3.24 21.05 -9.08
CA LEU A 99 -4.28 20.36 -9.85
C LEU A 99 -3.70 19.58 -11.04
N VAL A 100 -2.71 20.16 -11.73
CA VAL A 100 -1.97 19.47 -12.79
C VAL A 100 -1.24 18.24 -12.23
N PHE A 101 -0.61 18.37 -11.05
CA PHE A 101 0.04 17.23 -10.40
C PHE A 101 -0.95 16.10 -10.10
N PHE A 102 -2.13 16.41 -9.54
CA PHE A 102 -3.19 15.41 -9.35
C PHE A 102 -3.63 14.77 -10.67
N ALA A 103 -3.77 15.55 -11.74
CA ALA A 103 -4.11 15.05 -13.08
C ALA A 103 -3.03 14.13 -13.68
N LEU A 104 -1.76 14.29 -13.25
CA LEU A 104 -0.64 13.44 -13.68
C LEU A 104 -0.53 12.14 -12.88
N LEU A 105 -1.11 12.03 -11.68
CA LEU A 105 -0.97 10.83 -10.82
C LEU A 105 -1.30 9.50 -11.53
N PRO A 106 -2.37 9.37 -12.35
CA PRO A 106 -2.64 8.11 -13.05
C PRO A 106 -1.58 7.75 -14.08
N LEU A 107 -1.07 8.76 -14.81
CA LEU A 107 0.01 8.57 -15.76
C LEU A 107 1.28 8.13 -15.03
N LEU A 108 1.62 8.80 -13.94
CA LEU A 108 2.80 8.46 -13.14
C LEU A 108 2.68 7.05 -12.56
N SER A 109 1.54 6.67 -11.98
CA SER A 109 1.36 5.33 -11.42
C SER A 109 1.44 4.23 -12.48
N ARG A 110 0.78 4.42 -13.64
CA ARG A 110 0.90 3.53 -14.80
C ARG A 110 2.35 3.41 -15.27
N SER A 111 3.03 4.54 -15.39
CA SER A 111 4.41 4.59 -15.89
C SER A 111 5.40 3.95 -14.89
N ASN A 112 5.13 4.08 -13.59
CA ASN A 112 5.89 3.39 -12.54
C ASN A 112 5.73 1.87 -12.66
N ALA A 113 4.51 1.37 -12.87
CA ALA A 113 4.24 -0.05 -13.08
C ALA A 113 4.91 -0.60 -14.36
N ARG A 114 4.92 0.15 -15.47
CA ARG A 114 5.64 -0.21 -16.70
C ARG A 114 7.14 -0.34 -16.48
N PHE A 115 7.75 0.66 -15.84
CA PHE A 115 9.18 0.62 -15.55
C PHE A 115 9.52 -0.51 -14.57
N ASP A 116 8.81 -0.61 -13.44
CA ASP A 116 9.16 -1.61 -12.43
C ASP A 116 8.99 -3.05 -12.93
N SER A 117 7.97 -3.32 -13.76
CA SER A 117 7.82 -4.63 -14.41
C SER A 117 8.91 -4.91 -15.43
N ALA A 118 9.19 -3.97 -16.35
CA ALA A 118 10.24 -4.15 -17.38
C ALA A 118 11.64 -4.35 -16.79
N MET A 119 11.90 -3.80 -15.60
CA MET A 119 13.18 -3.96 -14.90
C MET A 119 13.21 -5.19 -13.99
N THR A 120 12.12 -5.97 -13.93
CA THR A 120 12.03 -7.20 -13.15
C THR A 120 12.02 -8.39 -14.10
N SER A 121 12.84 -9.41 -13.84
CA SER A 121 12.77 -10.68 -14.56
C SER A 121 12.71 -11.87 -13.61
N PHE A 122 12.20 -12.98 -14.12
CA PHE A 122 12.24 -14.30 -13.49
C PHE A 122 12.59 -15.31 -14.58
N ARG A 123 13.53 -16.23 -14.34
CA ARG A 123 14.05 -17.17 -15.35
C ARG A 123 14.44 -16.50 -16.69
N ASN A 124 15.10 -15.34 -16.62
CA ASN A 124 15.50 -14.52 -17.77
C ASN A 124 14.34 -13.99 -18.65
N VAL A 125 13.10 -14.05 -18.19
CA VAL A 125 11.93 -13.48 -18.87
C VAL A 125 11.46 -12.26 -18.10
N HIS A 126 11.33 -11.12 -18.80
CA HIS A 126 10.91 -9.87 -18.19
C HIS A 126 9.40 -9.83 -17.97
N PHE A 127 9.00 -9.19 -16.87
CA PHE A 127 7.62 -8.78 -16.69
C PHE A 127 7.34 -7.55 -17.55
N SER A 128 6.08 -7.33 -17.89
CA SER A 128 5.66 -6.10 -18.54
C SER A 128 4.30 -5.65 -18.04
N PHE A 129 3.94 -4.41 -18.37
CA PHE A 129 2.65 -3.83 -18.00
C PHE A 129 1.98 -3.19 -19.22
N HIS A 130 0.81 -3.72 -19.59
CA HIS A 130 0.01 -3.33 -20.76
C HIS A 130 -1.31 -2.65 -20.39
N GLY A 131 -1.40 -1.98 -19.25
CA GLY A 131 -2.59 -1.17 -18.91
C GLY A 131 -2.77 0.02 -19.86
N THR A 132 -4.02 0.36 -20.20
CA THR A 132 -4.35 1.52 -21.05
C THR A 132 -4.28 2.83 -20.27
N VAL A 133 -3.92 3.92 -20.93
CA VAL A 133 -3.88 5.26 -20.29
C VAL A 133 -5.26 5.67 -19.78
N SER A 134 -6.31 5.50 -20.60
CA SER A 134 -7.69 5.77 -20.21
C SER A 134 -8.13 4.91 -19.02
N GLY A 135 -7.70 3.64 -18.98
CA GLY A 135 -7.95 2.74 -17.85
C GLY A 135 -7.35 3.25 -16.54
N ALA A 136 -6.10 3.75 -16.57
CA ALA A 136 -5.46 4.35 -15.39
C ALA A 136 -6.24 5.60 -14.92
N TYR A 137 -6.59 6.49 -15.84
CA TYR A 137 -7.36 7.70 -15.53
C TYR A 137 -8.71 7.37 -14.92
N TRP A 138 -9.44 6.41 -15.48
CA TRP A 138 -10.71 5.98 -14.91
C TRP A 138 -10.54 5.33 -13.54
N ALA A 139 -9.63 4.36 -13.41
CA ALA A 139 -9.45 3.58 -12.18
C ALA A 139 -9.02 4.44 -10.98
N ILE A 140 -8.15 5.45 -11.21
CA ILE A 140 -7.59 6.28 -10.14
C ILE A 140 -8.38 7.59 -9.99
N LEU A 141 -8.42 8.43 -11.04
CA LEU A 141 -9.06 9.75 -10.95
C LEU A 141 -10.57 9.68 -11.16
N GLY A 142 -11.07 8.96 -12.17
CA GLY A 142 -12.49 8.89 -12.47
C GLY A 142 -13.28 8.33 -11.29
N ARG A 143 -12.89 7.16 -10.79
CA ARG A 143 -13.45 6.57 -9.57
C ARG A 143 -13.21 7.48 -8.36
N GLY A 144 -12.02 8.04 -8.21
CA GLY A 144 -11.68 8.94 -7.09
C GLY A 144 -12.56 10.20 -7.04
N LEU A 145 -12.88 10.81 -8.19
CA LEU A 145 -13.80 11.94 -8.28
C LEU A 145 -15.22 11.54 -7.91
N VAL A 146 -15.68 10.36 -8.32
CA VAL A 146 -17.01 9.84 -7.89
C VAL A 146 -17.05 9.67 -6.38
N VAL A 147 -16.00 9.12 -5.76
CA VAL A 147 -15.90 9.03 -4.29
C VAL A 147 -15.89 10.43 -3.67
N GLY A 148 -15.10 11.37 -4.22
CA GLY A 148 -15.02 12.75 -3.72
C GLY A 148 -16.35 13.50 -3.76
N VAL A 149 -17.09 13.40 -4.87
CA VAL A 149 -18.45 13.96 -5.01
C VAL A 149 -19.41 13.26 -4.04
N GLY A 150 -19.31 11.94 -3.89
CA GLY A 150 -20.11 11.18 -2.92
C GLY A 150 -19.87 11.64 -1.47
N VAL A 151 -18.61 11.88 -1.09
CA VAL A 151 -18.25 12.39 0.24
C VAL A 151 -18.77 13.81 0.44
N PHE A 152 -18.56 14.68 -0.55
CA PHE A 152 -19.02 16.07 -0.49
C PHE A 152 -20.55 16.15 -0.35
N THR A 153 -21.28 15.39 -1.16
CA THR A 153 -22.75 15.34 -1.09
C THR A 153 -23.25 14.77 0.24
N ALA A 154 -22.60 13.73 0.77
CA ALA A 154 -22.92 13.18 2.08
C ALA A 154 -22.70 14.21 3.20
N ILE A 155 -21.58 14.93 3.20
CA ILE A 155 -21.30 15.98 4.18
C ILE A 155 -22.34 17.10 4.10
N MET A 156 -22.65 17.59 2.89
CA MET A 156 -23.67 18.63 2.70
C MET A 156 -25.05 18.16 3.16
N ALA A 157 -25.42 16.90 2.90
CA ALA A 157 -26.66 16.31 3.37
C ALA A 157 -26.70 16.20 4.91
N ILE A 158 -25.60 15.80 5.55
CA ILE A 158 -25.49 15.75 7.01
C ILE A 158 -25.66 17.15 7.61
N ILE A 159 -24.95 18.15 7.07
CA ILE A 159 -25.05 19.54 7.56
C ILE A 159 -26.47 20.06 7.42
N PHE A 160 -27.10 19.89 6.25
CA PHE A 160 -28.46 20.32 6.00
C PHE A 160 -29.48 19.62 6.92
N THR A 161 -29.39 18.30 7.06
CA THR A 161 -30.32 17.54 7.91
C THR A 161 -30.13 17.84 9.39
N MET A 162 -28.89 18.09 9.86
CA MET A 162 -28.61 18.53 11.23
C MET A 162 -29.20 19.90 11.55
N GLN A 163 -29.18 20.84 10.61
CA GLN A 163 -29.81 22.16 10.79
C GLN A 163 -31.33 22.05 10.94
N MET A 164 -31.96 21.09 10.26
CA MET A 164 -33.40 20.86 10.32
C MET A 164 -33.81 20.12 11.59
N ASN A 165 -33.12 19.02 11.92
CA ASN A 165 -33.42 18.18 13.07
C ASN A 165 -32.20 17.31 13.45
N MET A 166 -31.78 17.37 14.71
CA MET A 166 -30.68 16.57 15.26
C MET A 166 -30.84 15.06 15.03
N ILE A 167 -32.07 14.53 15.13
CA ILE A 167 -32.36 13.10 14.90
C ILE A 167 -32.16 12.77 13.42
N ALA A 168 -32.66 13.61 12.51
CA ALA A 168 -32.51 13.40 11.08
C ALA A 168 -31.03 13.45 10.65
N GLY A 169 -30.26 14.39 11.22
CA GLY A 169 -28.81 14.44 11.02
C GLY A 169 -28.08 13.21 11.56
N GLY A 170 -28.47 12.69 12.72
CA GLY A 170 -27.93 11.44 13.26
C GLY A 170 -28.18 10.25 12.32
N ILE A 171 -29.38 10.13 11.75
CA ILE A 171 -29.71 9.11 10.75
C ILE A 171 -28.87 9.30 9.47
N ALA A 172 -28.69 10.54 9.02
CA ALA A 172 -27.88 10.85 7.84
C ALA A 172 -26.41 10.41 8.02
N ILE A 173 -25.83 10.56 9.22
CA ILE A 173 -24.49 10.05 9.54
C ILE A 173 -24.44 8.52 9.45
N LEU A 174 -25.41 7.84 10.05
CA LEU A 174 -25.46 6.37 10.05
C LEU A 174 -25.59 5.77 8.63
N ILE A 175 -26.22 6.49 7.70
CA ILE A 175 -26.32 6.08 6.29
C ILE A 175 -25.05 6.45 5.52
N SER A 176 -24.51 7.65 5.73
CA SER A 176 -23.36 8.17 4.98
C SER A 176 -22.09 7.33 5.22
N ILE A 177 -21.95 6.79 6.43
CA ILE A 177 -20.81 5.97 6.83
C ILE A 177 -20.67 4.70 5.96
N PRO A 178 -21.65 3.77 5.90
CA PRO A 178 -21.55 2.59 5.05
C PRO A 178 -21.48 2.94 3.56
N SER A 179 -22.16 4.00 3.12
CA SER A 179 -22.08 4.49 1.74
C SER A 179 -20.66 4.91 1.36
N TYR A 180 -19.97 5.64 2.24
CA TYR A 180 -18.56 6.00 2.04
C TYR A 180 -17.66 4.77 1.96
N VAL A 181 -17.85 3.81 2.88
CA VAL A 181 -17.07 2.55 2.87
C VAL A 181 -17.27 1.78 1.57
N TYR A 182 -18.51 1.72 1.05
CA TYR A 182 -18.79 1.09 -0.23
C TYR A 182 -18.08 1.78 -1.39
N LEU A 183 -18.21 3.11 -1.49
CA LEU A 183 -17.56 3.92 -2.52
C LEU A 183 -16.03 3.75 -2.50
N GLN A 184 -15.42 3.78 -1.31
CA GLN A 184 -13.98 3.57 -1.14
C GLN A 184 -13.57 2.13 -1.53
N SER A 185 -14.38 1.13 -1.18
CA SER A 185 -14.13 -0.27 -1.54
C SER A 185 -14.21 -0.50 -3.05
N TRP A 186 -15.18 0.13 -3.72
CA TRP A 186 -15.31 0.13 -5.17
C TRP A 186 -14.12 0.80 -5.86
N LEU A 187 -13.61 1.91 -5.32
CA LEU A 187 -12.39 2.57 -5.82
C LEU A 187 -11.18 1.61 -5.74
N LEU A 188 -10.94 1.02 -4.57
CA LEU A 188 -9.77 0.15 -4.34
C LEU A 188 -9.83 -1.14 -5.18
N ALA A 189 -11.00 -1.79 -5.27
CA ALA A 189 -11.19 -2.95 -6.14
C ALA A 189 -10.96 -2.59 -7.62
N GLY A 190 -11.37 -1.39 -8.05
CA GLY A 190 -11.11 -0.89 -9.41
C GLY A 190 -9.64 -0.69 -9.72
N ILE A 191 -8.89 -0.10 -8.78
CA ILE A 191 -7.44 0.06 -8.88
C ILE A 191 -6.76 -1.32 -8.95
N ALA A 192 -7.10 -2.23 -8.02
CA ALA A 192 -6.53 -3.57 -7.99
C ALA A 192 -6.78 -4.34 -9.30
N ASN A 193 -8.01 -4.30 -9.83
CA ASN A 193 -8.34 -4.95 -11.10
C ASN A 193 -7.55 -4.34 -12.27
N TYR A 194 -7.43 -3.02 -12.34
CA TYR A 194 -6.67 -2.37 -13.42
C TYR A 194 -5.20 -2.80 -13.43
N PHE A 195 -4.55 -2.82 -12.26
CA PHE A 195 -3.14 -3.20 -12.20
C PHE A 195 -2.92 -4.70 -12.38
N SER A 196 -3.67 -5.56 -11.67
CA SER A 196 -3.49 -7.02 -11.79
C SER A 196 -3.72 -7.53 -13.21
N ASN A 197 -4.74 -7.03 -13.92
CA ASN A 197 -4.99 -7.40 -15.31
C ASN A 197 -4.02 -6.73 -16.31
N GLY A 198 -3.29 -5.72 -15.87
CA GLY A 198 -2.30 -5.02 -16.69
C GLY A 198 -0.94 -5.71 -16.73
N TYR A 199 -0.59 -6.52 -15.72
CA TYR A 199 0.68 -7.22 -15.67
C TYR A 199 0.73 -8.41 -16.64
N ARG A 200 1.94 -8.67 -17.16
CA ARG A 200 2.28 -9.84 -17.97
C ARG A 200 3.62 -10.42 -17.54
N TYR A 201 3.81 -11.70 -17.80
CA TYR A 201 5.09 -12.40 -17.68
C TYR A 201 5.43 -13.01 -19.04
N GLY A 202 6.41 -12.43 -19.73
CA GLY A 202 6.62 -12.71 -21.16
C GLY A 202 5.34 -12.48 -21.95
N ASP A 203 4.95 -13.46 -22.76
CA ASP A 203 3.74 -13.45 -23.57
C ASP A 203 2.44 -13.82 -22.81
N ARG A 204 2.51 -14.15 -21.52
CA ARG A 204 1.35 -14.56 -20.70
C ARG A 204 0.78 -13.42 -19.88
N GLN A 205 -0.54 -13.29 -19.84
CA GLN A 205 -1.24 -12.23 -19.12
C GLN A 205 -1.71 -12.70 -17.74
N PHE A 206 -1.59 -11.82 -16.74
CA PHE A 206 -2.26 -12.01 -15.46
C PHE A 206 -3.74 -11.61 -15.60
N LYS A 207 -4.63 -12.45 -15.07
CA LYS A 207 -6.07 -12.18 -14.98
C LYS A 207 -6.52 -12.21 -13.53
N ALA A 208 -7.36 -11.26 -13.19
CA ALA A 208 -8.02 -11.18 -11.90
C ALA A 208 -9.41 -10.55 -12.04
N ASP A 209 -10.36 -11.06 -11.27
CA ASP A 209 -11.70 -10.48 -11.11
C ASP A 209 -11.97 -10.28 -9.62
N TYR A 210 -11.58 -9.10 -9.12
CA TYR A 210 -11.81 -8.71 -7.73
C TYR A 210 -13.18 -8.07 -7.56
N GLN A 211 -14.00 -8.66 -6.70
CA GLN A 211 -15.33 -8.20 -6.37
C GLN A 211 -15.28 -7.10 -5.30
N ASP A 212 -15.95 -5.98 -5.58
CA ASP A 212 -16.14 -4.87 -4.66
C ASP A 212 -16.88 -5.29 -3.38
N GLY A 213 -17.83 -6.23 -3.48
CA GLY A 213 -18.54 -6.78 -2.32
C GLY A 213 -17.63 -7.42 -1.26
N PHE A 214 -16.53 -8.07 -1.68
CA PHE A 214 -15.55 -8.63 -0.74
C PHE A 214 -14.80 -7.52 0.00
N TYR A 215 -14.32 -6.50 -0.74
CA TYR A 215 -13.65 -5.34 -0.17
C TYR A 215 -14.57 -4.63 0.82
N PHE A 216 -15.82 -4.36 0.41
CA PHE A 216 -16.84 -3.73 1.25
C PHE A 216 -17.03 -4.48 2.56
N LYS A 217 -17.19 -5.80 2.53
CA LYS A 217 -17.35 -6.61 3.75
C LYS A 217 -16.16 -6.48 4.69
N VAL A 218 -14.94 -6.53 4.16
CA VAL A 218 -13.70 -6.40 4.96
C VAL A 218 -13.62 -5.01 5.59
N TYR A 219 -13.73 -3.95 4.80
CA TYR A 219 -13.63 -2.58 5.30
C TYR A 219 -14.77 -2.20 6.25
N LEU A 220 -16.00 -2.64 5.98
CA LEU A 220 -17.15 -2.38 6.85
C LEU A 220 -16.97 -3.06 8.21
N THR A 221 -16.53 -4.33 8.23
CA THR A 221 -16.26 -5.05 9.48
C THR A 221 -15.17 -4.35 10.28
N SER A 222 -14.08 -3.94 9.62
CA SER A 222 -13.00 -3.18 10.25
C SER A 222 -13.48 -1.85 10.82
N MET A 223 -14.34 -1.13 10.10
CA MET A 223 -14.90 0.13 10.56
C MET A 223 -15.82 -0.05 11.77
N ILE A 224 -16.71 -1.05 11.75
CA ILE A 224 -17.61 -1.33 12.88
C ILE A 224 -16.79 -1.66 14.13
N VAL A 225 -15.77 -2.51 14.01
CA VAL A 225 -14.88 -2.83 15.14
C VAL A 225 -14.17 -1.58 15.65
N TRP A 226 -13.64 -0.74 14.76
CA TRP A 226 -12.99 0.52 15.14
C TRP A 226 -13.95 1.46 15.89
N LEU A 227 -15.18 1.61 15.39
CA LEU A 227 -16.20 2.48 15.98
C LEU A 227 -16.65 1.97 17.34
N LEU A 228 -16.93 0.66 17.47
CA LEU A 228 -17.32 0.06 18.75
C LEU A 228 -16.24 0.22 19.81
N VAL A 229 -14.99 -0.09 19.46
CA VAL A 229 -13.86 0.10 20.38
C VAL A 229 -13.68 1.56 20.75
N SER A 230 -13.80 2.47 19.78
CA SER A 230 -13.67 3.91 20.03
C SER A 230 -14.76 4.42 20.96
N ILE A 231 -16.01 3.98 20.79
CA ILE A 231 -17.12 4.31 21.70
C ILE A 231 -16.82 3.80 23.11
N VAL A 232 -16.42 2.54 23.27
CA VAL A 232 -16.07 1.98 24.59
C VAL A 232 -14.93 2.77 25.22
N ALA A 233 -13.92 3.13 24.44
CA ALA A 233 -12.77 3.88 24.92
C ALA A 233 -13.16 5.32 25.34
N VAL A 234 -14.01 6.00 24.57
CA VAL A 234 -14.54 7.34 24.93
C VAL A 234 -15.41 7.26 26.18
N LEU A 235 -16.28 6.27 26.30
CA LEU A 235 -17.11 6.06 27.49
C LEU A 235 -16.27 5.76 28.73
N ALA A 236 -15.22 4.95 28.60
CA ALA A 236 -14.28 4.67 29.69
C ALA A 236 -13.55 5.95 30.13
N LEU A 237 -13.07 6.76 29.18
CA LEU A 237 -12.42 8.04 29.47
C LEU A 237 -13.37 9.04 30.13
N PHE A 238 -14.61 9.13 29.63
CA PHE A 238 -15.66 9.96 30.21
C PHE A 238 -16.03 9.50 31.62
N SER A 239 -16.08 8.20 31.89
CA SER A 239 -16.34 7.68 33.23
C SER A 239 -15.20 7.99 34.22
N ALA A 240 -13.94 7.91 33.76
CA ALA A 240 -12.77 8.16 34.60
C ALA A 240 -12.62 9.65 34.96
N VAL A 241 -12.86 10.54 34.00
CA VAL A 241 -12.59 11.98 34.16
C VAL A 241 -13.86 12.82 34.10
N GLY A 242 -14.72 12.59 33.10
CA GLY A 242 -15.93 13.38 32.87
C GLY A 242 -16.95 13.32 34.01
N PHE A 243 -17.16 12.15 34.62
CA PHE A 243 -18.07 12.01 35.78
C PHE A 243 -17.58 12.81 37.01
N ASN A 244 -16.26 12.79 37.25
CA ASN A 244 -15.65 13.58 38.33
C ASN A 244 -15.77 15.09 38.06
N MET A 245 -15.63 15.54 36.81
CA MET A 245 -15.82 16.95 36.45
C MET A 245 -17.25 17.45 36.65
N ILE A 246 -18.25 16.63 36.33
CA ILE A 246 -19.66 17.01 36.49
C ILE A 246 -19.99 17.27 37.97
N ASN A 247 -19.42 16.47 38.86
CA ASN A 247 -19.67 16.59 40.30
C ASN A 247 -18.77 17.63 40.98
N ASN A 248 -17.55 17.84 40.49
CA ASN A 248 -16.58 18.80 41.05
C ASN A 248 -15.86 19.56 39.93
N PRO A 249 -16.40 20.70 39.44
CA PRO A 249 -15.85 21.42 38.29
C PRO A 249 -14.43 21.96 38.49
N GLU A 250 -14.04 22.27 39.74
CA GLU A 250 -12.69 22.76 40.09
C GLU A 250 -11.62 21.63 40.10
N SER A 251 -12.04 20.36 40.00
CA SER A 251 -11.12 19.21 39.99
C SER A 251 -10.26 19.12 38.72
N LEU A 252 -10.61 19.84 37.65
CA LEU A 252 -9.86 19.78 36.38
C LEU A 252 -8.40 20.22 36.58
N SER A 253 -8.17 21.30 37.33
CA SER A 253 -6.83 21.79 37.63
C SER A 253 -6.06 20.83 38.53
N GLU A 254 -6.71 20.18 39.50
CA GLU A 254 -6.06 19.18 40.36
C GLU A 254 -5.66 17.92 39.59
N ILE A 255 -6.57 17.38 38.76
CA ILE A 255 -6.29 16.16 37.99
C ILE A 255 -5.22 16.45 36.92
N ALA A 256 -5.23 17.65 36.31
CA ALA A 256 -4.22 18.06 35.35
C ALA A 256 -2.83 18.21 36.01
N ASN A 257 -2.77 18.71 37.25
CA ASN A 257 -1.52 18.90 37.99
C ASN A 257 -0.93 17.60 38.54
N ASN A 258 -1.74 16.56 38.76
CA ASN A 258 -1.30 15.28 39.36
C ASN A 258 -0.70 14.27 38.35
N GLY A 259 -0.56 14.63 37.07
CA GLY A 259 0.04 13.77 36.04
C GLY A 259 -0.77 12.51 35.65
N SER A 260 -1.85 12.21 36.37
CA SER A 260 -2.74 11.07 36.12
C SER A 260 -3.55 11.22 34.83
N LEU A 261 -3.96 12.45 34.49
CA LEU A 261 -4.59 12.75 33.21
C LEU A 261 -3.64 12.48 32.05
N THR A 262 -2.38 12.92 32.18
CA THR A 262 -1.34 12.70 31.18
C THR A 262 -1.07 11.22 30.97
N SER A 263 -0.94 10.43 32.04
CA SER A 263 -0.70 8.98 31.92
C SER A 263 -1.88 8.23 31.29
N MET A 264 -3.13 8.63 31.61
CA MET A 264 -4.32 8.06 31.00
C MET A 264 -4.43 8.40 29.52
N ILE A 265 -4.15 9.65 29.13
CA ILE A 265 -4.12 10.07 27.72
C ILE A 265 -3.05 9.28 26.96
N VAL A 266 -1.85 9.13 27.51
CA VAL A 266 -0.78 8.32 26.91
C VAL A 266 -1.22 6.87 26.74
N ALA A 267 -1.82 6.25 27.76
CA ALA A 267 -2.33 4.89 27.67
C ALA A 267 -3.41 4.74 26.59
N TYR A 268 -4.31 5.73 26.46
CA TYR A 268 -5.32 5.78 25.41
C TYR A 268 -4.70 5.83 24.01
N TYR A 269 -3.72 6.71 23.80
CA TYR A 269 -2.99 6.77 22.54
C TYR A 269 -2.32 5.44 22.18
N PHE A 270 -1.66 4.78 23.15
CA PHE A 270 -1.07 3.45 22.92
C PHE A 270 -2.12 2.41 22.56
N ALA A 271 -3.29 2.41 23.21
CA ALA A 271 -4.39 1.52 22.87
C ALA A 271 -4.90 1.75 21.44
N PHE A 272 -5.04 3.00 21.01
CA PHE A 272 -5.43 3.35 19.64
C PHE A 272 -4.39 2.94 18.61
N ILE A 273 -3.10 3.05 18.92
CA ILE A 273 -2.03 2.57 18.04
C ILE A 273 -2.12 1.05 17.88
N VAL A 274 -2.24 0.30 18.98
CA VAL A 274 -2.35 -1.17 18.93
C VAL A 274 -3.59 -1.60 18.17
N MET A 275 -4.73 -0.92 18.39
CA MET A 275 -5.98 -1.15 17.67
C MET A 275 -5.84 -0.88 16.16
N SER A 276 -5.20 0.24 15.80
CA SER A 276 -4.95 0.61 14.41
C SER A 276 -4.05 -0.40 13.71
N ILE A 277 -3.02 -0.91 14.39
CA ILE A 277 -2.15 -1.99 13.90
C ILE A 277 -2.97 -3.27 13.68
N ALA A 278 -3.84 -3.64 14.62
CA ALA A 278 -4.67 -4.85 14.50
C ALA A 278 -5.64 -4.76 13.31
N ILE A 279 -6.29 -3.61 13.12
CA ILE A 279 -7.20 -3.38 12.00
C ILE A 279 -6.43 -3.38 10.67
N ALA A 280 -5.30 -2.68 10.59
CA ALA A 280 -4.45 -2.68 9.40
C ALA A 280 -3.98 -4.11 9.06
N ALA A 281 -3.55 -4.89 10.05
CA ALA A 281 -3.16 -6.29 9.87
C ALA A 281 -4.33 -7.15 9.36
N TYR A 282 -5.54 -6.97 9.89
CA TYR A 282 -6.73 -7.67 9.42
C TYR A 282 -7.03 -7.37 7.95
N ILE A 283 -7.05 -6.09 7.57
CA ILE A 283 -7.32 -5.65 6.19
C ILE A 283 -6.25 -6.22 5.25
N GLN A 284 -4.96 -6.05 5.59
CA GLN A 284 -3.86 -6.54 4.77
C GLN A 284 -3.92 -8.05 4.53
N VAL A 285 -4.15 -8.85 5.58
CA VAL A 285 -4.25 -10.31 5.44
C VAL A 285 -5.46 -10.73 4.60
N LYS A 286 -6.64 -10.13 4.83
CA LYS A 286 -7.86 -10.50 4.10
C LYS A 286 -7.78 -10.11 2.64
N ILE A 287 -7.33 -8.89 2.33
CA ILE A 287 -7.19 -8.40 0.96
C ILE A 287 -6.09 -9.16 0.23
N ARG A 288 -4.92 -9.41 0.83
CA ARG A 288 -3.84 -10.17 0.19
C ARG A 288 -4.23 -11.61 -0.11
N ASN A 289 -4.82 -12.33 0.84
CA ASN A 289 -5.27 -13.71 0.61
C ASN A 289 -6.33 -13.78 -0.50
N TYR A 290 -7.27 -12.83 -0.52
CA TYR A 290 -8.26 -12.74 -1.58
C TYR A 290 -7.62 -12.43 -2.95
N THR A 291 -6.75 -11.42 -2.99
CA THR A 291 -6.06 -10.96 -4.21
C THR A 291 -5.28 -12.09 -4.86
N PHE A 292 -4.51 -12.85 -4.07
CA PHE A 292 -3.76 -14.00 -4.56
C PHE A 292 -4.71 -15.11 -5.03
N SER A 293 -5.74 -15.46 -4.25
CA SER A 293 -6.68 -16.53 -4.62
C SER A 293 -7.47 -16.30 -5.92
N LYS A 294 -7.56 -15.05 -6.38
CA LYS A 294 -8.23 -14.66 -7.62
C LYS A 294 -7.27 -14.32 -8.75
N LEU A 295 -5.97 -14.32 -8.48
CA LEU A 295 -4.95 -14.05 -9.47
C LEU A 295 -4.58 -15.35 -10.19
N VAL A 296 -4.61 -15.30 -11.51
CA VAL A 296 -4.23 -16.41 -12.39
C VAL A 296 -3.32 -15.87 -13.48
N LEU A 297 -2.25 -16.60 -13.80
CA LEU A 297 -1.47 -16.39 -15.02
C LEU A 297 -2.03 -17.31 -16.09
N GLU A 298 -2.44 -16.74 -17.22
CA GLU A 298 -3.04 -17.52 -18.30
C GLU A 298 -2.05 -18.53 -18.90
N GLY A 299 -2.57 -19.73 -19.15
CA GLY A 299 -1.91 -20.73 -19.96
C GLY A 299 -2.02 -20.41 -21.45
N LYS A 300 -1.18 -21.04 -22.27
CA LYS A 300 -1.30 -20.97 -23.73
C LYS A 300 -2.34 -21.97 -24.22
N GLU A 301 -3.11 -21.61 -25.26
CA GLU A 301 -4.16 -22.46 -25.85
C GLU A 301 -3.66 -23.85 -26.31
N ASN A 302 -2.35 -23.99 -26.56
CA ASN A 302 -1.71 -25.25 -26.99
C ASN A 302 -0.94 -25.99 -25.88
N GLU A 303 -0.98 -25.51 -24.63
CA GLU A 303 -0.30 -26.13 -23.48
C GLU A 303 -1.34 -26.53 -22.41
N ALA A 304 -1.67 -27.82 -22.35
CA ALA A 304 -2.49 -28.38 -21.26
C ALA A 304 -1.79 -28.15 -19.90
N ASP A 305 -2.56 -27.75 -18.88
CA ASP A 305 -2.09 -27.49 -17.49
C ASP A 305 -1.00 -26.40 -17.34
N SER A 306 -1.01 -25.39 -18.21
CA SER A 306 -0.05 -24.27 -18.16
C SER A 306 -0.53 -23.03 -17.39
N THR A 307 -1.76 -23.05 -16.85
CA THR A 307 -2.28 -21.98 -15.99
C THR A 307 -1.65 -22.05 -14.61
N LEU A 308 -1.13 -20.94 -14.11
CA LEU A 308 -0.62 -20.84 -12.74
C LEU A 308 -1.60 -20.02 -11.90
N SER A 309 -2.11 -20.59 -10.81
CA SER A 309 -2.86 -19.84 -9.80
C SER A 309 -1.95 -19.46 -8.64
N PHE A 310 -2.35 -18.42 -7.90
CA PHE A 310 -1.59 -17.95 -6.76
C PHE A 310 -2.41 -18.14 -5.48
N ALA A 311 -1.72 -18.38 -4.37
CA ALA A 311 -2.36 -18.47 -3.07
C ALA A 311 -1.52 -17.75 -2.01
N SER A 312 -2.21 -17.13 -1.05
CA SER A 312 -1.59 -16.56 0.14
C SER A 312 -2.26 -17.14 1.39
N THR A 313 -1.45 -17.64 2.32
CA THR A 313 -1.89 -18.35 3.54
C THR A 313 -1.67 -17.52 4.79
N LEU A 314 -1.56 -16.20 4.66
CA LEU A 314 -1.33 -15.32 5.80
C LEU A 314 -2.42 -15.51 6.85
N THR A 315 -2.01 -15.51 8.12
CA THR A 315 -2.94 -15.56 9.25
C THR A 315 -2.92 -14.22 9.98
N ILE A 316 -4.10 -13.76 10.40
CA ILE A 316 -4.26 -12.44 11.05
C ILE A 316 -3.38 -12.35 12.31
N LYS A 317 -3.39 -13.39 13.15
CA LYS A 317 -2.62 -13.41 14.40
C LYS A 317 -1.11 -13.33 14.15
N SER A 318 -0.59 -14.15 13.24
CA SER A 318 0.86 -14.18 12.99
C SER A 318 1.35 -12.90 12.30
N TYR A 319 0.59 -12.35 11.35
CA TYR A 319 0.93 -11.08 10.73
C TYR A 319 0.84 -9.91 11.71
N MET A 320 -0.21 -9.86 12.56
CA MET A 320 -0.33 -8.84 13.60
C MET A 320 0.84 -8.89 14.59
N LEU A 321 1.25 -10.07 15.05
CA LEU A 321 2.40 -10.22 15.94
C LEU A 321 3.71 -9.80 15.23
N LEU A 322 3.87 -10.14 13.96
CA LEU A 322 4.99 -9.66 13.16
C LEU A 322 5.03 -8.13 13.09
N VAL A 323 3.94 -7.48 12.72
CA VAL A 323 3.86 -6.01 12.62
C VAL A 323 4.09 -5.36 13.99
N LEU A 324 3.46 -5.87 15.05
CA LEU A 324 3.62 -5.34 16.40
C LEU A 324 5.07 -5.47 16.88
N THR A 325 5.70 -6.63 16.74
CA THR A 325 7.11 -6.81 17.12
C THR A 325 8.04 -5.99 16.25
N ASN A 326 7.76 -5.82 14.96
CA ASN A 326 8.53 -4.94 14.08
C ASN A 326 8.36 -3.46 14.45
N PHE A 327 7.18 -3.04 14.88
CA PHE A 327 6.94 -1.69 15.39
C PHE A 327 7.75 -1.44 16.65
N LEU A 328 7.66 -2.35 17.64
CA LEU A 328 8.40 -2.26 18.89
C LEU A 328 9.92 -2.24 18.65
N LEU A 329 10.44 -3.11 17.77
CA LEU A 329 11.86 -3.10 17.40
C LEU A 329 12.29 -1.76 16.82
N GLN A 330 11.49 -1.16 15.92
CA GLN A 330 11.82 0.13 15.34
C GLN A 330 11.78 1.26 16.38
N VAL A 331 10.79 1.27 17.28
CA VAL A 331 10.69 2.27 18.35
C VAL A 331 11.87 2.16 19.31
N ILE A 332 12.17 0.95 19.81
CA ILE A 332 13.24 0.71 20.80
C ILE A 332 14.62 1.04 20.22
N THR A 333 14.85 0.72 18.95
CA THR A 333 16.15 0.95 18.29
C THR A 333 16.26 2.31 17.59
N LEU A 334 15.27 3.20 17.78
CA LEU A 334 15.20 4.50 17.09
C LEU A 334 15.36 4.37 15.56
N GLY A 335 14.77 3.32 14.99
CA GLY A 335 14.79 3.02 13.55
C GLY A 335 15.97 2.20 13.06
N LEU A 336 16.99 1.93 13.88
CA LEU A 336 18.15 1.12 13.46
C LEU A 336 17.75 -0.33 13.10
N ALA A 337 16.70 -0.89 13.69
CA ALA A 337 16.20 -2.23 13.38
C ALA A 337 15.54 -2.35 12.00
N ARG A 338 15.38 -1.26 11.24
CA ARG A 338 14.66 -1.24 9.94
C ARG A 338 15.15 -2.33 8.96
N PRO A 339 16.45 -2.63 8.82
CA PRO A 339 16.92 -3.72 7.95
C PRO A 339 16.41 -5.10 8.35
N TRP A 340 16.45 -5.42 9.63
CA TRP A 340 15.91 -6.68 10.16
C TRP A 340 14.40 -6.74 9.99
N VAL A 341 13.68 -5.62 10.22
CA VAL A 341 12.23 -5.55 9.99
C VAL A 341 11.87 -5.85 8.52
N MET A 342 12.61 -5.27 7.56
CA MET A 342 12.38 -5.55 6.14
C MET A 342 12.61 -7.03 5.80
N VAL A 343 13.71 -7.62 6.29
CA VAL A 343 14.03 -9.04 6.08
C VAL A 343 13.01 -9.96 6.75
N ARG A 344 12.60 -9.69 8.00
CA ARG A 344 11.54 -10.46 8.69
C ARG A 344 10.22 -10.41 7.95
N THR A 345 9.87 -9.22 7.43
CA THR A 345 8.63 -9.02 6.67
C THR A 345 8.67 -9.80 5.36
N MET A 346 9.77 -9.71 4.59
CA MET A 346 9.90 -10.45 3.33
C MET A 346 9.94 -11.95 3.52
N ASN A 347 10.64 -12.45 4.56
CA ASN A 347 10.57 -13.86 4.94
C ASN A 347 9.13 -14.30 5.16
N TYR A 348 8.40 -13.62 6.04
CA TYR A 348 7.03 -13.99 6.35
C TYR A 348 6.09 -13.91 5.13
N LEU A 349 6.23 -12.88 4.29
CA LEU A 349 5.40 -12.73 3.09
C LEU A 349 5.69 -13.83 2.07
N SER A 350 6.96 -14.11 1.75
CA SER A 350 7.36 -15.17 0.82
C SER A 350 6.94 -16.54 1.34
N GLU A 351 7.17 -16.82 2.62
CA GLU A 351 6.77 -18.06 3.28
C GLU A 351 5.27 -18.35 3.26
N ASN A 352 4.44 -17.33 3.08
CA ASN A 352 2.99 -17.47 2.98
C ASN A 352 2.48 -17.17 1.56
N THR A 353 3.34 -17.33 0.55
CA THR A 353 3.01 -17.16 -0.87
C THR A 353 3.29 -18.46 -1.61
N TYR A 354 2.30 -18.91 -2.39
CA TYR A 354 2.36 -20.16 -3.12
C TYR A 354 1.96 -19.92 -4.57
N VAL A 355 2.66 -20.60 -5.47
CA VAL A 355 2.31 -20.75 -6.88
C VAL A 355 1.80 -22.17 -7.07
N GLN A 356 0.57 -22.30 -7.56
CA GLN A 356 -0.09 -23.57 -7.81
C GLN A 356 -0.10 -23.84 -9.31
N GLY A 357 0.42 -24.99 -9.70
CA GLY A 357 0.59 -25.39 -11.10
C GLY A 357 2.01 -25.83 -11.39
N ASN A 358 2.23 -26.39 -12.57
CA ASN A 358 3.53 -26.95 -12.92
C ASN A 358 4.48 -25.84 -13.43
N LEU A 359 5.37 -25.37 -12.55
CA LEU A 359 6.40 -24.39 -12.89
C LEU A 359 7.41 -24.92 -13.93
N ASP A 360 7.61 -26.23 -14.05
CA ASP A 360 8.55 -26.77 -15.05
C ASP A 360 8.01 -26.64 -16.48
N LEU A 361 6.69 -26.52 -16.62
CA LEU A 361 6.02 -26.23 -17.91
C LEU A 361 5.99 -24.73 -18.23
N LEU A 362 6.50 -23.87 -17.35
CA LEU A 362 6.55 -22.43 -17.58
C LEU A 362 7.67 -22.08 -18.57
N VAL A 363 7.39 -22.29 -19.85
CA VAL A 363 8.17 -21.76 -20.96
C VAL A 363 7.51 -20.47 -21.42
N ALA A 364 8.18 -19.35 -21.15
CA ALA A 364 7.77 -18.04 -21.61
C ALA A 364 8.89 -17.46 -22.46
N ASN A 365 8.51 -16.84 -23.58
CA ASN A 365 9.45 -16.11 -24.41
C ASN A 365 9.57 -14.69 -23.90
N ASP A 366 10.80 -14.19 -23.84
CA ASP A 366 11.00 -12.78 -23.54
C ASP A 366 10.44 -11.94 -24.69
N GLN A 367 9.86 -10.80 -24.33
CA GLN A 367 9.30 -9.85 -25.29
C GLN A 367 10.16 -8.60 -25.30
N PRO A 368 10.39 -7.96 -26.46
CA PRO A 368 11.09 -6.69 -26.49
C PRO A 368 10.33 -5.66 -25.63
N SER A 369 11.01 -5.06 -24.66
CA SER A 369 10.45 -4.01 -23.82
C SER A 369 10.58 -2.66 -24.52
N ASP A 370 9.46 -2.05 -24.94
CA ASP A 370 9.43 -0.67 -25.47
C ASP A 370 9.62 0.41 -24.37
N VAL A 371 10.20 0.05 -23.23
CA VAL A 371 10.45 0.95 -22.09
C VAL A 371 11.82 1.61 -22.30
N GLU A 372 11.95 2.35 -23.40
CA GLU A 372 13.11 3.20 -23.66
C GLU A 372 12.92 4.55 -22.96
N SER A 373 13.48 4.69 -21.76
CA SER A 373 13.83 5.96 -21.08
C SER A 373 12.85 7.13 -21.31
N ALA A 374 11.54 6.90 -21.21
CA ALA A 374 10.59 7.99 -21.43
C ALA A 374 10.62 8.94 -20.22
N ILE A 375 10.60 10.26 -20.47
CA ILE A 375 10.59 11.29 -19.41
C ILE A 375 9.47 11.03 -18.39
N SER A 376 8.31 10.54 -18.85
CA SER A 376 7.20 10.16 -17.97
C SER A 376 7.53 9.03 -17.00
N GLU A 377 8.34 8.05 -17.43
CA GLU A 377 8.78 6.90 -16.63
C GLU A 377 9.81 7.30 -15.59
N GLU A 378 10.70 8.22 -15.95
CA GLU A 378 11.65 8.82 -15.02
C GLU A 378 10.90 9.61 -13.93
N ILE A 379 9.97 10.50 -14.30
CA ILE A 379 9.18 11.29 -13.32
C ILE A 379 8.37 10.37 -12.39
N ALA A 380 7.77 9.32 -12.92
CA ALA A 380 7.00 8.37 -12.13
C ALA A 380 7.80 7.69 -11.01
N GLN A 381 9.05 7.31 -11.32
CA GLN A 381 9.97 6.69 -10.36
C GLN A 381 10.36 7.62 -9.21
N ALA A 382 10.32 8.93 -9.43
CA ALA A 382 10.66 9.94 -8.45
C ALA A 382 9.61 10.05 -7.35
N PHE A 383 8.34 10.08 -7.75
CA PHE A 383 7.21 10.19 -6.83
C PHE A 383 6.84 8.84 -6.19
N ASN A 384 7.37 7.73 -6.74
CA ASN A 384 7.16 6.36 -6.23
C ASN A 384 5.69 6.12 -5.86
N VAL A 385 4.80 6.43 -6.81
CA VAL A 385 3.35 6.28 -6.69
C VAL A 385 3.00 4.80 -6.75
N ASP A 386 3.38 4.09 -5.69
CA ASP A 386 3.00 2.71 -5.44
C ASP A 386 1.63 2.74 -4.76
N LEU A 387 0.62 2.27 -5.48
CA LEU A 387 -0.75 2.21 -4.97
C LEU A 387 -0.98 0.99 -4.08
N GLY A 388 0.08 0.22 -3.75
CA GLY A 388 0.02 -0.83 -2.73
C GLY A 388 -1.02 -1.89 -3.08
N ILE A 389 -0.91 -2.47 -4.28
CA ILE A 389 -1.74 -3.58 -4.70
C ILE A 389 -1.32 -4.88 -3.99
N GLY A 390 -1.75 -5.02 -2.72
CA GLY A 390 -1.74 -6.27 -1.96
C GLY A 390 -0.46 -6.61 -1.20
#